data_AF-D0LIU1-F1
#
_entry.id   AF-D0LIU1-F1
#
_cell.length_a   1.000
_cell.length_b   1.000
_cell.length_c   1.000
_cell.angle_alpha   90.00
_cell.angle_beta   90.00
_cell.angle_gamma   90.00
#
_symmetry.space_group_name_H-M   'P 1'
#
loop_
_entity.id
_entity.type
_entity.pdbx_description
1 polymer ?
#
loop_
_entity_poly.entity_id
_entity_poly.type
_entity_poly.pdbx_seq_one_letter_code
_entity_poly.pdbx_strand_id
1 'polypeptide(L)' 'MRFLGVLLFVLGGGGTAFATWASYQRGRPQDVLFGLLAPVAMLVTLTGLLLAFVPDFFG' A
#
# COMPACT_ATOMS: atom_id res chain seq x y z
N MET A 1 -7.42 -15.02 -8.62
CA MET A 1 -7.04 -13.65 -8.20
C MET A 1 -5.58 -13.48 -7.77
N ARG A 2 -4.76 -14.55 -7.73
CA ARG A 2 -3.39 -14.52 -7.20
C ARG A 2 -2.46 -13.48 -7.82
N PHE A 3 -2.46 -13.35 -9.15
CA PHE A 3 -1.62 -12.38 -9.86
C PHE A 3 -1.97 -10.93 -9.48
N LEU A 4 -3.27 -10.60 -9.43
CA LEU A 4 -3.74 -9.30 -8.97
C LEU A 4 -3.33 -9.04 -7.51
N GLY A 5 -3.43 -10.05 -6.66
CA GLY A 5 -3.00 -9.95 -5.27
C GLY A 5 -1.52 -9.59 -5.12
N VAL A 6 -0.64 -10.29 -5.85
CA VAL A 6 0.80 -9.99 -5.86
C VAL A 6 1.08 -8.58 -6.36
N LEU A 7 0.36 -8.13 -7.40
CA LEU A 7 0.54 -6.80 -7.97
C LEU A 7 0.12 -5.69 -6.98
N LEU A 8 -1.01 -5.87 -6.30
CA LEU A 8 -1.47 -4.95 -5.24
C LEU A 8 -0.55 -4.98 -4.03
N PHE A 9 -0.01 -6.13 -3.66
CA PHE A 9 0.96 -6.25 -2.57
C PHE A 9 2.23 -5.45 -2.85
N VAL A 10 2.81 -5.58 -4.06
CA VAL A 10 4.02 -4.86 -4.44
C VAL A 10 3.79 -3.36 -4.55
N LEU A 11 2.70 -2.93 -5.20
CA LEU A 11 2.37 -1.51 -5.38
C LEU A 11 1.98 -0.84 -4.06
N GLY A 12 1.16 -1.50 -3.24
CA GLY A 12 0.79 -1.01 -1.92
C GLY A 12 2.00 -0.93 -1.00
N GLY A 13 2.83 -1.97 -0.95
CA GLY A 13 4.00 -2.04 -0.07
C GLY A 13 5.02 -0.96 -0.43
N GLY A 14 5.34 -0.84 -1.72
CA GLY A 14 6.21 0.21 -2.24
C GLY A 14 5.65 1.61 -2.01
N GLY A 15 4.34 1.80 -2.23
CA GLY A 15 3.65 3.06 -1.97
C GLY A 15 3.67 3.46 -0.50
N THR A 16 3.49 2.52 0.42
CA THR A 16 3.54 2.75 1.87
C THR A 16 4.92 3.18 2.32
N ALA A 17 5.97 2.47 1.85
CA ALA A 17 7.36 2.81 2.17
C ALA A 17 7.74 4.19 1.64
N PHE A 18 7.36 4.50 0.39
CA PHE A 18 7.62 5.80 -0.23
C PHE A 18 6.88 6.94 0.49
N ALA A 19 5.59 6.75 0.78
CA ALA A 19 4.75 7.73 1.47
C ALA A 19 5.26 8.04 2.87
N THR A 20 5.66 7.00 3.62
CA THR A 20 6.23 7.14 4.97
C THR A 20 7.57 7.87 4.91
N TRP A 21 8.46 7.47 3.99
CA TRP A 21 9.75 8.14 3.81
C TRP A 21 9.59 9.62 3.40
N ALA A 22 8.67 9.91 2.48
CA ALA A 22 8.37 11.27 2.05
C ALA A 22 7.81 12.12 3.20
N SER A 23 6.91 11.57 4.02
CA SER A 23 6.35 12.25 5.20
C SER A 23 7.41 12.59 6.25
N TYR A 24 8.46 11.77 6.37
CA TYR A 24 9.48 11.92 7.41
C TYR A 24 10.60 12.90 7.01
N GLN A 25 10.97 12.94 5.73
CA GLN A 25 12.17 13.68 5.30
C GLN A 25 11.93 15.07 4.73
N ARG A 26 10.75 15.36 4.15
CA ARG A 26 10.64 16.51 3.25
C ARG A 26 10.15 17.81 3.93
N GLY A 27 9.56 17.77 5.13
CA GLY A 27 9.22 18.95 5.93
C GLY A 27 8.34 20.01 5.26
N ARG A 28 7.74 19.69 4.11
CA ARG A 28 6.86 20.55 3.31
C ARG A 28 5.39 20.16 3.58
N PRO A 29 4.44 21.09 3.43
CA PRO A 29 3.02 20.79 3.66
C PRO A 29 2.46 19.66 2.78
N GLN A 30 3.01 19.48 1.58
CA GLN A 30 2.69 18.36 0.68
C GLN A 30 3.07 16.98 1.24
N ASP A 31 3.92 16.90 2.27
CA ASP A 31 4.35 15.65 2.89
C ASP A 31 3.34 15.12 3.91
N VAL A 32 2.47 16.00 4.43
CA VAL A 32 1.30 15.60 5.21
C VAL A 32 0.31 14.83 4.35
N LEU A 33 0.17 15.22 3.07
CA LEU A 33 -0.66 14.48 2.10
C LEU A 33 -0.08 13.09 1.83
N PHE A 34 1.25 12.96 1.73
CA PHE A 34 1.88 11.64 1.64
C PHE A 34 1.67 10.82 2.92
N GLY A 35 1.74 11.43 4.11
CA GLY A 35 1.39 10.78 5.37
C GLY A 35 -0.06 10.23 5.38
N LEU A 36 -1.01 10.96 4.80
CA LEU A 36 -2.41 10.52 4.64
C LEU A 36 -2.59 9.40 3.61
N LEU A 37 -1.71 9.30 2.62
CA LEU A 37 -1.72 8.24 1.61
C LEU A 37 -1.11 6.93 2.12
N ALA A 38 -0.25 6.97 3.14
CA ALA A 38 0.39 5.77 3.70
C ALA A 38 -0.62 4.73 4.24
N PRO A 39 -1.67 5.10 5.02
CA PRO A 39 -2.71 4.16 5.44
C PRO A 39 -3.45 3.51 4.26
N VAL A 40 -3.74 4.30 3.22
CA VAL A 40 -4.45 3.80 2.02
C VAL A 40 -3.58 2.79 1.28
N ALA A 41 -2.30 3.10 1.07
CA ALA A 41 -1.35 2.18 0.44
C ALA A 41 -1.16 0.90 1.27
N MET A 42 -1.19 1.01 2.60
CA MET A 42 -1.10 -0.14 3.50
C MET A 42 -2.32 -1.06 3.36
N LEU A 43 -3.54 -0.50 3.28
CA LEU A 43 -4.75 -1.28 3.02
C LEU A 43 -4.67 -2.02 1.68
N VAL A 44 -4.19 -1.35 0.63
CA VAL A 44 -3.96 -1.98 -0.69
C VAL A 44 -2.97 -3.15 -0.59
N THR A 45 -1.92 -2.99 0.20
CA THR A 45 -0.92 -4.05 0.46
C THR A 45 -1.57 -5.26 1.10
N LEU A 46 -2.37 -5.03 2.15
CA LEU A 46 -3.04 -6.08 2.91
C LEU A 46 -4.09 -6.81 2.06
N THR A 47 -4.89 -6.07 1.28
CA THR A 47 -5.83 -6.67 0.32
C THR A 47 -5.10 -7.50 -0.73
N GLY A 48 -3.96 -7.02 -1.22
CA GLY A 48 -3.12 -7.78 -2.15
C GLY A 48 -2.61 -9.09 -1.55
N LEU A 49 -2.16 -9.06 -0.29
CA LEU A 49 -1.70 -10.23 0.44
C LEU A 49 -2.82 -11.25 0.63
N LEU A 50 -4.03 -10.81 1.03
CA LEU A 50 -5.20 -11.67 1.15
C LEU A 50 -5.56 -12.32 -0.19
N LEU A 51 -5.59 -11.56 -1.29
CA LEU A 51 -5.86 -12.07 -2.63
C LEU A 51 -4.78 -13.05 -3.17
N ALA A 52 -3.55 -12.91 -2.71
CA ALA A 52 -2.42 -13.74 -3.14
C ALA A 52 -2.36 -15.08 -2.37
N PHE A 53 -2.72 -15.08 -1.09
CA PHE A 53 -2.53 -16.24 -0.21
C PHE A 53 -3.81 -16.90 0.27
N VAL A 54 -4.96 -16.21 0.21
CA VAL A 54 -6.27 -16.76 0.56
C VAL A 54 -7.05 -17.05 -0.73
N PRO A 55 -7.18 -18.32 -1.15
CA PRO A 55 -8.05 -18.68 -2.27
C PRO A 55 -9.50 -18.31 -1.92
N ASP A 56 -10.24 -17.83 -2.92
CA ASP A 56 -11.66 -17.45 -2.82
C ASP A 56 -12.00 -16.38 -1.76
N PHE A 57 -11.06 -15.49 -1.43
CA PHE A 57 -11.31 -14.40 -0.46
C PHE A 57 -12.50 -13.49 -0.79
N PHE A 58 -12.78 -13.28 -2.08
CA PHE A 58 -13.97 -12.55 -2.59
C PHE A 58 -14.88 -13.44 -3.45
N GLY A 59 -14.66 -14.76 -3.40
CA GLY A 59 -15.42 -15.77 -4.16
C GLY A 59 -16.73 -16.13 -3.48
#